data_AF-A0A834SSI1-F1
#
_entry.id   AF-A0A834SSI1-F1
#
_cell.length_a   1.000
_cell.length_b   1.000
_cell.length_c   1.000
_cell.angle_alpha   90.00
_cell.angle_beta   90.00
_cell.angle_gamma   90.00
#
_symmetry.space_group_name_H-M   'P 1'
#
loop_
_entity.id
_entity.type
_entity.pdbx_description
1 polymer ?
#
loop_
_entity_poly.entity_id
_entity_poly.type
_entity_poly.pdbx_seq_one_letter_code
_entity_poly.pdbx_strand_id
1 'polypeptide(L)'
;MGDSSSPPGSPKENPDHVDGELVTKGDDSSVEAIAQRFQDSISLGKRHKFWETQPVGQFKDVGVTNLPEGPIEPPTPLSEVKQEPYNLPNAYELGARMTMSRTIKLYKLPDSTVTPGFRKMELRDVPAVTRLLRNYLSQFTVAPDFDENDVEHWLLPNENVVDSYVVESPENHKITDFCSFYTLPSSILGNQTYSTLKAAYSYYNVSTKTPLLQLMNDVLVVAKQKDFDVFNALDVMQNESFLKELKFGPGDGQLHYYLYNYRIRNALKPTELGLVLL
;
A
#
# COMPACT_ATOMS: atom_id res chain seq x y z
N MET A 1 -57.22 -43.53 7.80
CA MET A 1 -57.52 -42.88 9.09
C MET A 1 -56.76 -41.57 9.05
N GLY A 2 -57.36 -40.40 8.78
CA GLY A 2 -58.70 -39.95 9.18
C GLY A 2 -58.65 -39.55 10.66
N ASP A 3 -58.98 -38.33 11.11
CA ASP A 3 -59.56 -37.19 10.39
C ASP A 3 -59.19 -35.84 11.05
N SER A 4 -59.12 -34.78 10.24
CA SER A 4 -59.84 -33.49 10.35
C SER A 4 -60.35 -32.98 11.72
N SER A 5 -59.95 -31.77 12.15
CA SER A 5 -60.86 -30.62 12.47
C SER A 5 -60.24 -29.50 13.35
N SER A 6 -60.32 -28.25 12.87
CA SER A 6 -60.43 -27.01 13.69
C SER A 6 -61.93 -26.61 13.76
N PRO A 7 -62.39 -25.40 14.16
CA PRO A 7 -61.78 -24.23 14.83
C PRO A 7 -62.53 -24.03 16.19
N PRO A 8 -63.16 -22.89 16.62
CA PRO A 8 -63.03 -21.45 16.36
C PRO A 8 -62.99 -20.55 17.63
N GLY A 9 -62.94 -19.22 17.45
CA GLY A 9 -63.54 -18.27 18.42
C GLY A 9 -62.80 -16.96 18.71
N SER A 10 -63.04 -15.91 17.91
CA SER A 10 -63.11 -14.52 18.40
C SER A 10 -64.59 -14.11 18.41
N PRO A 11 -65.06 -13.28 19.36
CA PRO A 11 -65.40 -11.90 18.99
C PRO A 11 -65.44 -10.83 20.11
N LYS A 12 -65.51 -9.56 19.66
CA LYS A 12 -66.23 -8.37 20.19
C LYS A 12 -65.41 -7.16 20.65
N GLU A 13 -65.82 -6.03 20.09
CA GLU A 13 -65.49 -4.65 20.46
C GLU A 13 -66.50 -4.09 21.49
N ASN A 14 -66.11 -2.96 22.10
CA ASN A 14 -66.96 -1.83 22.56
C ASN A 14 -67.93 -2.04 23.75
N PRO A 15 -68.36 -0.94 24.42
CA PRO A 15 -67.74 0.39 24.57
C PRO A 15 -67.68 0.83 26.06
N ASP A 16 -67.14 2.02 26.35
CA ASP A 16 -67.92 3.09 27.02
C ASP A 16 -67.20 4.44 27.03
N HIS A 17 -68.00 5.51 27.09
CA HIS A 17 -67.67 6.90 26.75
C HIS A 17 -67.87 7.83 27.97
N VAL A 18 -67.47 9.11 27.84
CA VAL A 18 -67.72 10.28 28.76
C VAL A 18 -66.83 10.27 30.03
N ASP A 19 -66.08 11.31 30.39
CA ASP A 19 -65.69 12.59 29.75
C ASP A 19 -64.33 13.06 30.38
N GLY A 20 -63.70 14.23 30.12
CA GLY A 20 -64.05 15.44 29.35
C GLY A 20 -63.68 16.71 30.13
N GLU A 21 -62.45 17.25 29.96
CA GLU A 21 -62.13 18.63 30.36
C GLU A 21 -60.94 19.18 29.53
N LEU A 22 -61.10 20.39 28.97
CA LEU A 22 -60.05 21.10 28.23
C LEU A 22 -59.24 22.02 29.16
N VAL A 23 -57.91 21.94 29.09
CA VAL A 23 -57.03 23.06 29.46
C VAL A 23 -56.00 23.28 28.36
N THR A 24 -56.12 24.43 27.67
CA THR A 24 -55.14 24.92 26.70
C THR A 24 -54.06 25.75 27.38
N LYS A 25 -52.78 25.54 27.05
CA LYS A 25 -51.71 26.57 26.99
C LYS A 25 -50.34 25.98 26.62
N GLY A 26 -49.56 26.76 25.86
CA GLY A 26 -48.10 26.57 25.71
C GLY A 26 -47.66 26.02 24.36
N ASP A 27 -47.55 26.89 23.36
CA ASP A 27 -46.72 26.64 22.17
C ASP A 27 -45.26 26.99 22.52
N ASP A 28 -44.53 26.00 23.05
CA ASP A 28 -43.08 26.08 23.33
C ASP A 28 -42.26 25.39 22.22
N SER A 29 -42.61 25.67 20.95
CA SER A 29 -41.79 25.30 19.79
C SER A 29 -40.68 26.32 19.50
N SER A 30 -40.02 26.84 20.55
CA SER A 30 -38.95 27.83 20.39
C SER A 30 -37.75 27.27 19.62
N VAL A 31 -37.09 28.15 18.86
CA VAL A 31 -35.89 27.79 18.09
C VAL A 31 -34.76 27.38 19.04
N GLU A 32 -34.69 27.96 20.25
CA GLU A 32 -33.82 27.49 21.33
C GLU A 32 -34.08 26.03 21.69
N ALA A 33 -35.34 25.57 21.85
CA ALA A 33 -35.62 24.18 22.22
C ALA A 33 -35.19 23.17 21.13
N ILE A 34 -35.25 23.58 19.85
CA ILE A 34 -34.76 22.78 18.73
C ILE A 34 -33.22 22.80 18.69
N ALA A 35 -32.60 23.97 18.87
CA ALA A 35 -31.15 24.12 18.93
C ALA A 35 -30.53 23.35 20.11
N GLN A 36 -31.19 23.37 21.28
CA GLN A 36 -30.81 22.61 22.47
C GLN A 36 -30.83 21.11 22.17
N ARG A 37 -31.94 20.58 21.61
CA ARG A 37 -32.02 19.16 21.20
C ARG A 37 -30.98 18.79 20.14
N PHE A 38 -30.63 19.71 19.26
CA PHE A 38 -29.59 19.49 18.25
C PHE A 38 -28.19 19.47 18.90
N GLN A 39 -27.89 20.38 19.83
CA GLN A 39 -26.66 20.36 20.63
C GLN A 39 -26.57 19.14 21.56
N ASP A 40 -27.66 18.69 22.16
CA ASP A 40 -27.75 17.46 22.96
C ASP A 40 -27.48 16.22 22.06
N SER A 41 -27.94 16.24 20.80
CA SER A 41 -27.65 15.18 19.82
C SER A 41 -26.22 15.18 19.27
N ILE A 42 -25.50 16.30 19.41
CA ILE A 42 -24.08 16.45 19.03
C ILE A 42 -23.15 16.11 20.21
N SER A 43 -23.57 16.42 21.44
CA SER A 43 -22.78 16.21 22.65
C SER A 43 -22.86 14.79 23.22
N LEU A 44 -23.94 14.04 22.94
CA LEU A 44 -23.87 12.58 23.00
C LEU A 44 -23.17 12.04 21.75
N GLY A 45 -21.86 11.80 21.86
CA GLY A 45 -21.09 11.08 20.84
C GLY A 45 -21.82 9.81 20.41
N LYS A 46 -21.96 9.61 19.09
CA LYS A 46 -22.81 8.57 18.49
C LYS A 46 -22.54 7.20 19.12
N ARG A 47 -23.49 6.71 19.93
CA ARG A 47 -23.42 5.36 20.51
C ARG A 47 -23.66 4.31 19.44
N HIS A 48 -22.58 3.86 18.81
CA HIS A 48 -22.62 2.87 17.75
C HIS A 48 -22.85 1.48 18.35
N LYS A 49 -24.12 1.02 18.41
CA LYS A 49 -24.50 -0.31 18.94
C LYS A 49 -23.59 -1.45 18.47
N PHE A 50 -23.15 -1.44 17.21
CA PHE A 50 -22.22 -2.44 16.69
C PHE A 50 -20.84 -2.39 17.37
N TRP A 51 -20.21 -1.22 17.46
CA TRP A 51 -18.88 -1.05 18.06
C TRP A 51 -18.89 -1.18 19.60
N GLU A 52 -19.95 -0.74 20.27
CA GLU A 52 -20.10 -0.86 21.74
C GLU A 52 -20.45 -2.28 22.22
N THR A 53 -20.80 -3.21 21.32
CA THR A 53 -21.13 -4.61 21.67
C THR A 53 -20.09 -5.64 21.22
N GLN A 54 -18.99 -5.19 20.59
CA GLN A 54 -17.89 -6.10 20.27
C GLN A 54 -17.20 -6.60 21.55
N PRO A 55 -16.75 -7.87 21.62
CA PRO A 55 -15.91 -8.37 22.71
C PRO A 55 -14.47 -7.81 22.67
N VAL A 56 -14.18 -6.88 21.77
CA VAL A 56 -12.92 -6.14 21.71
C VAL A 56 -12.81 -5.26 22.95
N GLY A 57 -11.75 -5.48 23.74
CA GLY A 57 -11.50 -4.70 24.94
C GLY A 57 -11.44 -3.21 24.62
N GLN A 58 -12.32 -2.41 25.24
CA GLN A 58 -12.28 -0.96 25.08
C GLN A 58 -11.08 -0.40 25.84
N PHE A 59 -10.00 -0.18 25.09
CA PHE A 59 -8.83 0.54 25.58
C PHE A 59 -9.25 1.96 25.91
N LYS A 60 -9.32 2.28 27.21
CA LYS A 60 -9.34 3.66 27.66
C LYS A 60 -7.95 4.21 27.40
N ASP A 61 -7.83 5.26 26.58
CA ASP A 61 -6.53 5.86 26.28
C ASP A 61 -5.87 6.43 27.53
N VAL A 62 -4.93 5.66 28.10
CA VAL A 62 -4.13 6.07 29.25
C VAL A 62 -2.99 6.95 28.73
N GLY A 63 -3.29 8.22 28.43
CA GLY A 63 -2.31 9.12 27.84
C GLY A 63 -2.80 10.54 27.57
N VAL A 64 -2.13 11.20 26.63
CA VAL A 64 -2.39 12.60 26.25
C VAL A 64 -3.70 12.70 25.47
N THR A 65 -4.77 13.10 26.15
CA THR A 65 -6.14 13.28 25.62
C THR A 65 -6.33 14.48 24.70
N ASN A 66 -5.27 15.27 24.46
CA ASN A 66 -5.32 16.52 23.70
C ASN A 66 -4.85 16.34 22.24
N LEU A 67 -4.83 15.10 21.75
CA LEU A 67 -4.50 14.79 20.36
C LEU A 67 -5.78 14.83 19.51
N PRO A 68 -5.74 15.38 18.29
CA PRO A 68 -6.92 15.40 17.42
C PRO A 68 -7.25 13.99 16.94
N GLU A 69 -8.39 13.46 17.38
CA GLU A 69 -9.00 12.26 16.84
C GLU A 69 -9.71 12.59 15.52
N GLY A 70 -9.58 11.70 14.53
CA GLY A 70 -10.18 11.90 13.21
C GLY A 70 -9.85 10.75 12.26
N PRO A 71 -10.45 10.75 11.05
CA PRO A 71 -10.06 9.81 10.01
C PRO A 71 -8.62 10.10 9.56
N ILE A 72 -7.86 9.06 9.22
CA ILE A 72 -6.46 9.15 8.78
C ILE A 72 -6.33 10.07 7.57
N GLU A 73 -7.28 9.96 6.64
CA GLU A 73 -7.51 10.92 5.56
C GLU A 73 -8.97 11.37 5.60
N PRO A 74 -9.28 12.66 5.41
CA PRO A 74 -10.66 13.11 5.28
C PRO A 74 -11.31 12.45 4.04
N PRO A 75 -12.60 12.07 4.08
CA PRO A 75 -13.26 11.45 2.94
C PRO A 75 -13.16 12.32 1.68
N THR A 76 -12.53 11.79 0.63
CA THR A 76 -12.39 12.48 -0.66
C THR A 76 -13.77 12.82 -1.21
N PRO A 77 -14.10 14.10 -1.46
CA PRO A 77 -15.36 14.47 -2.10
C PRO A 77 -15.50 13.81 -3.48
N LEU A 78 -16.71 13.38 -3.84
CA LEU A 78 -16.96 12.77 -5.16
C LEU A 78 -16.61 13.70 -6.34
N SER A 79 -16.55 15.01 -6.12
CA SER A 79 -16.07 16.01 -7.07
C SER A 79 -14.54 16.01 -7.28
N GLU A 80 -13.78 15.49 -6.33
CA GLU A 80 -12.32 15.32 -6.39
C GLU A 80 -11.93 13.93 -6.89
N VAL A 81 -12.85 12.94 -6.80
CA VAL A 81 -12.71 11.66 -7.48
C VAL A 81 -12.75 11.89 -8.99
N LYS A 82 -11.60 11.71 -9.66
CA LYS A 82 -11.45 11.93 -11.09
C LYS A 82 -12.37 10.99 -11.88
N GLN A 83 -13.28 11.56 -12.67
CA GLN A 83 -14.25 10.81 -13.48
C GLN A 83 -13.68 10.32 -14.82
N GLU A 84 -12.61 10.95 -15.31
CA GLU A 84 -11.92 10.61 -16.55
C GLU A 84 -10.62 9.83 -16.26
N PRO A 85 -10.17 8.95 -17.18
CA PRO A 85 -8.89 8.24 -17.04
C PRO A 85 -7.71 9.18 -16.76
N TYR A 86 -6.66 8.65 -16.14
CA TYR A 86 -5.39 9.36 -16.03
C TYR A 86 -4.83 9.65 -17.43
N ASN A 87 -4.43 10.91 -17.66
CA ASN A 87 -3.66 11.24 -18.85
C ASN A 87 -2.30 10.54 -18.71
N LEU A 88 -1.72 10.08 -19.81
CA LEU A 88 -0.34 9.57 -19.79
C LEU A 88 0.57 10.67 -19.22
N PRO A 89 1.34 10.40 -18.14
CA PRO A 89 2.29 11.37 -17.64
C PRO A 89 3.30 11.72 -18.74
N ASN A 90 3.76 12.97 -18.79
CA ASN A 90 4.63 13.50 -19.87
C ASN A 90 5.91 12.68 -20.13
N ALA A 91 6.35 11.82 -19.20
CA ALA A 91 7.47 10.91 -19.37
C ALA A 91 7.17 9.71 -20.31
N TYR A 92 5.89 9.36 -20.46
CA TYR A 92 5.40 8.28 -21.34
C TYR A 92 4.96 8.79 -22.72
N GLU A 93 4.88 10.11 -22.90
CA GLU A 93 4.68 10.73 -24.20
C GLU A 93 6.02 11.14 -24.83
N LEU A 94 6.12 11.06 -26.16
CA LEU A 94 7.25 11.67 -26.87
C LEU A 94 7.11 13.19 -26.82
N GLY A 95 7.78 13.82 -25.85
CA GLY A 95 7.84 15.28 -25.78
C GLY A 95 8.30 15.88 -27.12
N ALA A 96 7.80 17.07 -27.47
CA ALA A 96 7.79 17.65 -28.84
C ALA A 96 9.14 17.80 -29.60
N ARG A 97 10.27 17.37 -29.03
CA ARG A 97 11.61 17.32 -29.66
C ARG A 97 12.29 15.94 -29.53
N MET A 98 11.54 14.90 -29.15
CA MET A 98 11.97 13.51 -29.08
C MET A 98 11.39 12.71 -30.25
N THR A 99 12.20 11.82 -30.81
CA THR A 99 11.77 10.82 -31.79
C THR A 99 11.95 9.44 -31.17
N MET A 100 11.21 8.42 -31.65
CA MET A 100 11.36 7.04 -31.15
C MET A 100 12.82 6.59 -31.13
N SER A 101 13.59 6.81 -32.21
CA SER A 101 15.01 6.45 -32.27
C SER A 101 15.87 7.17 -31.22
N ARG A 102 15.51 8.41 -30.85
CA ARG A 102 16.19 9.17 -29.79
C ARG A 102 15.82 8.64 -28.40
N THR A 103 14.55 8.27 -28.18
CA THR A 103 14.06 7.66 -26.94
C THR A 103 14.70 6.29 -26.71
N ILE A 104 14.69 5.42 -27.72
CA ILE A 104 15.36 4.11 -27.70
C ILE A 104 16.86 4.27 -27.38
N LYS A 105 17.53 5.27 -27.95
CA LYS A 105 18.95 5.54 -27.65
C LYS A 105 19.17 6.10 -26.24
N LEU A 106 18.25 6.89 -25.70
CA LEU A 106 18.34 7.48 -24.36
C LEU A 106 18.20 6.43 -23.25
N TYR A 107 17.27 5.49 -23.43
CA TYR A 107 17.00 4.38 -22.52
C TYR A 107 17.71 3.07 -22.91
N LYS A 108 18.66 3.09 -23.87
CA LYS A 108 19.45 1.89 -24.18
C LYS A 108 20.32 1.51 -22.97
N LEU A 109 19.96 0.39 -22.35
CA LEU A 109 20.80 -0.34 -21.40
C LEU A 109 21.86 -1.19 -22.14
N PRO A 110 22.97 -1.56 -21.45
CA PRO A 110 23.90 -2.60 -21.90
C PRO A 110 23.20 -3.91 -22.29
N ASP A 111 23.91 -4.75 -23.03
CA ASP A 111 23.40 -6.04 -23.50
C ASP A 111 23.71 -7.18 -22.49
N SER A 112 24.65 -6.97 -21.56
CA SER A 112 25.00 -7.86 -20.44
C SER A 112 25.34 -7.08 -19.17
N THR A 113 25.21 -7.72 -18.01
CA THR A 113 25.67 -7.17 -16.72
C THR A 113 27.19 -7.08 -16.67
N VAL A 114 27.73 -6.19 -15.82
CA VAL A 114 29.19 -5.94 -15.73
C VAL A 114 29.79 -6.21 -14.36
N THR A 115 28.99 -6.29 -13.28
CA THR A 115 29.51 -6.64 -11.95
C THR A 115 30.06 -8.08 -11.91
N PRO A 116 31.35 -8.31 -11.61
CA PRO A 116 31.92 -9.65 -11.52
C PRO A 116 31.25 -10.50 -10.45
N GLY A 117 30.88 -11.72 -10.77
CA GLY A 117 30.19 -12.63 -9.84
C GLY A 117 28.71 -12.33 -9.63
N PHE A 118 28.12 -11.39 -10.37
CA PHE A 118 26.66 -11.20 -10.42
C PHE A 118 25.99 -12.43 -11.02
N ARG A 119 25.16 -13.12 -10.23
CA ARG A 119 24.42 -14.31 -10.65
C ARG A 119 23.06 -14.39 -9.97
N LYS A 120 22.18 -15.26 -10.48
CA LYS A 120 20.89 -15.56 -9.83
C LYS A 120 21.14 -16.14 -8.42
N MET A 121 20.28 -15.78 -7.47
CA MET A 121 20.28 -16.33 -6.12
C MET A 121 19.87 -17.81 -6.15
N GLU A 122 20.53 -18.63 -5.34
CA GLU A 122 20.24 -20.04 -5.12
C GLU A 122 19.93 -20.31 -3.64
N LEU A 123 19.31 -21.47 -3.34
CA LEU A 123 18.93 -21.84 -1.96
C LEU A 123 20.12 -21.81 -0.98
N ARG A 124 21.33 -22.16 -1.45
CA ARG A 124 22.57 -22.12 -0.65
C ARG A 124 22.96 -20.70 -0.19
N ASP A 125 22.44 -19.66 -0.83
CA ASP A 125 22.78 -18.27 -0.52
C ASP A 125 21.89 -17.68 0.59
N VAL A 126 20.75 -18.32 0.92
CA VAL A 126 19.76 -17.82 1.91
C VAL A 126 20.39 -17.37 3.24
N PRO A 127 21.27 -18.14 3.92
CA PRO A 127 21.89 -17.69 5.17
C PRO A 127 22.79 -16.46 5.01
N ALA A 128 23.43 -16.29 3.84
CA ALA A 128 24.28 -15.15 3.55
C ALA A 128 23.45 -13.90 3.22
N VAL A 129 22.39 -14.05 2.42
CA VAL A 129 21.43 -13.00 2.08
C VAL A 129 20.70 -12.52 3.33
N THR A 130 20.23 -13.43 4.19
CA THR A 130 19.56 -13.11 5.46
C THR A 130 20.43 -12.24 6.36
N ARG A 131 21.71 -12.58 6.52
CA ARG A 131 22.67 -11.76 7.29
C ARG A 131 22.90 -10.38 6.66
N LEU A 132 23.04 -10.30 5.33
CA LEU A 132 23.20 -9.02 4.63
C LEU A 132 21.96 -8.13 4.80
N LEU A 133 20.77 -8.71 4.61
CA LEU A 133 19.50 -8.03 4.65
C LEU A 133 19.14 -7.55 6.06
N ARG A 134 19.25 -8.40 7.09
CA ARG A 134 19.04 -7.98 8.50
C ARG A 134 19.98 -6.85 8.91
N ASN A 135 21.27 -6.95 8.57
CA ASN A 135 22.25 -5.90 8.86
C ASN A 135 21.88 -4.57 8.17
N TYR A 136 21.53 -4.62 6.90
CA TYR A 136 21.12 -3.45 6.11
C TYR A 136 19.80 -2.84 6.62
N LEU A 137 18.79 -3.67 6.91
CA LEU A 137 17.48 -3.21 7.36
C LEU A 137 17.51 -2.62 8.78
N SER A 138 18.44 -3.04 9.64
CA SER A 138 18.61 -2.52 11.01
C SER A 138 18.95 -1.02 11.10
N GLN A 139 19.31 -0.37 9.99
CA GLN A 139 19.58 1.06 9.94
C GLN A 139 18.31 1.93 9.78
N PHE A 140 17.17 1.33 9.42
CA PHE A 140 15.91 2.04 9.18
C PHE A 140 15.03 2.07 10.44
N THR A 141 14.15 3.06 10.55
CA THR A 141 13.28 3.22 11.72
C THR A 141 12.11 2.23 11.73
N VAL A 142 11.63 1.85 10.55
CA VAL A 142 10.62 0.79 10.36
C VAL A 142 11.07 -0.10 9.21
N ALA A 143 11.27 -1.39 9.50
CA ALA A 143 11.65 -2.43 8.55
C ALA A 143 11.21 -3.80 9.10
N PRO A 144 11.04 -4.83 8.24
CA PRO A 144 10.81 -6.20 8.68
C PRO A 144 12.10 -6.81 9.26
N ASP A 145 11.97 -7.65 10.30
CA ASP A 145 13.08 -8.41 10.89
C ASP A 145 13.12 -9.85 10.36
N PHE A 146 13.50 -10.00 9.09
CA PHE A 146 13.44 -11.29 8.37
C PHE A 146 14.32 -12.39 8.99
N ASP A 147 13.80 -13.61 9.09
CA ASP A 147 14.59 -14.83 9.32
C ASP A 147 14.96 -15.57 8.02
N GLU A 148 15.60 -16.73 8.11
CA GLU A 148 15.98 -17.50 6.91
C GLU A 148 14.76 -18.10 6.17
N ASN A 149 13.67 -18.41 6.87
CA ASN A 149 12.42 -18.89 6.25
C ASN A 149 11.74 -17.76 5.48
N ASP A 150 11.72 -16.54 6.03
CA ASP A 150 11.20 -15.36 5.34
C ASP A 150 12.00 -15.07 4.07
N VAL A 151 13.34 -15.11 4.15
CA VAL A 151 14.21 -14.87 2.99
C VAL A 151 14.05 -15.98 1.95
N GLU A 152 13.90 -17.24 2.34
CA GLU A 152 13.57 -18.31 1.40
C GLU A 152 12.21 -18.06 0.73
N HIS A 153 11.17 -17.72 1.50
CA HIS A 153 9.81 -17.54 1.00
C HIS A 153 9.65 -16.32 0.08
N TRP A 154 10.18 -15.16 0.48
CA TRP A 154 9.98 -13.89 -0.22
C TRP A 154 11.03 -13.58 -1.28
N LEU A 155 12.25 -14.14 -1.16
CA LEU A 155 13.40 -13.73 -1.97
C LEU A 155 14.07 -14.85 -2.75
N LEU A 156 13.79 -16.13 -2.49
CA LEU A 156 14.27 -17.18 -3.38
C LEU A 156 13.56 -17.06 -4.75
N PRO A 157 14.28 -17.00 -5.88
CA PRO A 157 13.64 -16.64 -7.15
C PRO A 157 12.56 -17.61 -7.61
N ASN A 158 11.37 -17.08 -7.88
CA ASN A 158 10.20 -17.81 -8.39
C ASN A 158 9.74 -17.20 -9.72
N GLU A 159 9.56 -18.03 -10.74
CA GLU A 159 9.37 -17.58 -12.12
C GLU A 159 8.08 -16.75 -12.29
N ASN A 160 8.21 -15.57 -12.90
CA ASN A 160 7.12 -14.59 -13.06
C ASN A 160 6.50 -14.10 -11.74
N VAL A 161 7.19 -14.26 -10.61
CA VAL A 161 6.79 -13.74 -9.29
C VAL A 161 7.91 -12.87 -8.72
N VAL A 162 9.08 -13.43 -8.41
CA VAL A 162 10.23 -12.70 -7.84
C VAL A 162 11.54 -13.15 -8.46
N ASP A 163 12.37 -12.19 -8.82
CA ASP A 163 13.71 -12.40 -9.34
C ASP A 163 14.73 -11.77 -8.41
N SER A 164 15.67 -12.58 -7.95
CA SER A 164 16.71 -12.17 -7.01
C SER A 164 18.09 -12.63 -7.48
N TYR A 165 19.08 -11.76 -7.25
CA TYR A 165 20.45 -11.90 -7.69
C TYR A 165 21.40 -11.57 -6.56
N VAL A 166 22.57 -12.20 -6.58
CA VAL A 166 23.66 -12.02 -5.63
C VAL A 166 24.95 -11.70 -6.36
N VAL A 167 25.83 -10.96 -5.70
CA VAL A 167 27.23 -10.80 -6.13
C VAL A 167 28.09 -11.71 -5.27
N GLU A 168 28.70 -12.72 -5.90
CA GLU A 168 29.65 -13.62 -5.28
C GLU A 168 31.09 -13.15 -5.54
N SER A 169 31.85 -12.86 -4.49
CA SER A 169 33.23 -12.40 -4.61
C SER A 169 34.13 -13.42 -5.33
N PRO A 170 34.74 -13.08 -6.48
CA PRO A 170 35.61 -14.01 -7.22
C PRO A 170 36.88 -14.46 -6.46
N GLU A 171 37.25 -13.76 -5.38
CA GLU A 171 38.45 -14.06 -4.59
C GLU A 171 38.22 -15.08 -3.48
N ASN A 172 37.00 -15.15 -2.93
CA ASN A 172 36.72 -15.88 -1.69
C ASN A 172 35.33 -16.52 -1.62
N HIS A 173 34.54 -16.46 -2.71
CA HIS A 173 33.22 -17.07 -2.86
C HIS A 173 32.16 -16.62 -1.83
N LYS A 174 32.38 -15.51 -1.12
CA LYS A 174 31.36 -14.93 -0.23
C LYS A 174 30.41 -14.05 -1.01
N ILE A 175 29.12 -14.15 -0.67
CA ILE A 175 28.12 -13.19 -1.11
C ILE A 175 28.38 -11.83 -0.46
N THR A 176 28.51 -10.78 -1.27
CA THR A 176 28.80 -9.41 -0.83
C THR A 176 27.62 -8.47 -1.03
N ASP A 177 26.84 -8.66 -2.09
CA ASP A 177 25.74 -7.78 -2.47
C ASP A 177 24.53 -8.63 -2.89
N PHE A 178 23.34 -8.07 -2.76
CA PHE A 178 22.06 -8.71 -3.06
C PHE A 178 21.11 -7.71 -3.71
N CYS A 179 20.28 -8.15 -4.65
CA CYS A 179 19.26 -7.30 -5.27
C CYS A 179 18.07 -8.14 -5.74
N SER A 180 16.88 -7.54 -5.74
CA SER A 180 15.64 -8.25 -6.07
C SER A 180 14.56 -7.33 -6.64
N PHE A 181 13.69 -7.91 -7.46
CA PHE A 181 12.49 -7.27 -7.98
C PHE A 181 11.36 -8.28 -8.17
N TYR A 182 10.11 -7.83 -8.06
CA TYR A 182 8.93 -8.66 -8.28
C TYR A 182 8.20 -8.30 -9.58
N THR A 183 7.43 -9.25 -10.09
CA THR A 183 6.63 -9.15 -11.32
C THR A 183 5.22 -8.73 -10.95
N LEU A 184 4.73 -7.61 -11.48
CA LEU A 184 3.33 -7.20 -11.34
C LEU A 184 2.79 -6.70 -12.68
N PRO A 185 2.11 -7.56 -13.47
CA PRO A 185 1.59 -7.17 -14.78
C PRO A 185 0.29 -6.37 -14.66
N SER A 186 0.17 -5.30 -15.43
CA SER A 186 -1.02 -4.44 -15.51
C SER A 186 -1.78 -4.68 -16.81
N SER A 187 -3.11 -4.78 -16.74
CA SER A 187 -3.94 -4.88 -17.95
C SER A 187 -4.06 -3.51 -18.64
N ILE A 188 -3.83 -3.48 -19.96
CA ILE A 188 -3.94 -2.26 -20.77
C ILE A 188 -5.36 -2.18 -21.33
N LEU A 189 -6.15 -1.23 -20.82
CA LEU A 189 -7.54 -1.05 -21.25
C LEU A 189 -7.61 -0.29 -22.58
N GLY A 190 -8.46 -0.77 -23.50
CA GLY A 190 -8.81 -0.05 -24.74
C GLY A 190 -7.74 -0.01 -25.84
N ASN A 191 -6.60 -0.69 -25.68
CA ASN A 191 -5.55 -0.76 -26.69
C ASN A 191 -5.73 -1.97 -27.62
N GLN A 192 -5.62 -1.77 -28.94
CA GLN A 192 -5.84 -2.82 -29.95
C GLN A 192 -4.60 -3.70 -30.21
N THR A 193 -3.41 -3.25 -29.81
CA THR A 193 -2.13 -3.89 -30.12
C THR A 193 -1.52 -4.60 -28.91
N TYR A 194 -1.68 -4.03 -27.71
CA TYR A 194 -1.09 -4.54 -26.47
C TYR A 194 -2.15 -4.67 -25.38
N SER A 195 -2.23 -5.85 -24.74
CA SER A 195 -3.20 -6.15 -23.68
C SER A 195 -2.63 -6.04 -22.26
N THR A 196 -1.31 -6.12 -22.12
CA THR A 196 -0.62 -6.25 -20.83
C THR A 196 0.68 -5.45 -20.85
N LEU A 197 0.95 -4.74 -19.75
CA LEU A 197 2.22 -4.11 -19.44
C LEU A 197 2.92 -4.96 -18.38
N LYS A 198 4.06 -5.56 -18.71
CA LYS A 198 4.87 -6.38 -17.79
C LYS A 198 5.82 -5.47 -17.01
N ALA A 199 5.39 -5.04 -15.82
CA ALA A 199 6.20 -4.20 -14.95
C ALA A 199 7.00 -5.02 -13.92
N ALA A 200 8.27 -4.65 -13.74
CA ALA A 200 9.10 -5.08 -12.63
C ALA A 200 9.05 -3.99 -11.54
N TYR A 201 9.07 -4.41 -10.28
CA TYR A 201 9.09 -3.49 -9.13
C TYR A 201 10.30 -3.80 -8.25
N SER A 202 11.16 -2.81 -8.03
CA SER A 202 12.31 -2.88 -7.13
C SER A 202 11.86 -3.31 -5.74
N TYR A 203 12.49 -4.37 -5.22
CA TYR A 203 12.17 -4.92 -3.90
C TYR A 203 13.30 -4.60 -2.92
N TYR A 204 13.98 -5.61 -2.37
CA TYR A 204 15.10 -5.40 -1.45
C TYR A 204 16.46 -5.42 -2.18
N ASN A 205 17.29 -4.42 -1.91
CA ASN A 205 18.62 -4.27 -2.51
C ASN A 205 19.64 -3.90 -1.42
N VAL A 206 20.74 -4.66 -1.35
CA VAL A 206 21.81 -4.50 -0.36
C VAL A 206 23.15 -4.42 -1.09
N SER A 207 23.81 -3.26 -1.01
CA SER A 207 25.12 -3.03 -1.64
C SER A 207 26.19 -2.80 -0.56
N THR A 208 27.25 -3.60 -0.54
CA THR A 208 28.39 -3.49 0.40
C THR A 208 29.75 -3.39 -0.28
N LYS A 209 29.91 -3.94 -1.49
CA LYS A 209 31.14 -3.90 -2.29
C LYS A 209 30.91 -3.29 -3.67
N THR A 210 29.79 -3.60 -4.30
CA THR A 210 29.39 -3.00 -5.58
C THR A 210 28.68 -1.67 -5.30
N PRO A 211 29.06 -0.55 -5.94
CA PRO A 211 28.32 0.71 -5.77
C PRO A 211 26.84 0.53 -6.16
N LEU A 212 25.91 0.99 -5.33
CA LEU A 212 24.47 0.80 -5.55
C LEU A 212 23.99 1.22 -6.96
N LEU A 213 24.54 2.32 -7.50
CA LEU A 213 24.27 2.77 -8.87
C LEU A 213 24.62 1.71 -9.94
N GLN A 214 25.73 1.00 -9.77
CA GLN A 214 26.16 -0.07 -10.67
C GLN A 214 25.33 -1.34 -10.46
N LEU A 215 25.07 -1.71 -9.20
CA LEU A 215 24.23 -2.86 -8.86
C LEU A 215 22.83 -2.71 -9.49
N MET A 216 22.21 -1.55 -9.35
CA MET A 216 20.90 -1.26 -9.94
C MET A 216 20.93 -1.12 -11.47
N ASN A 217 22.07 -0.74 -12.07
CA ASN A 217 22.22 -0.80 -13.53
C ASN A 217 22.16 -2.24 -14.04
N ASP A 218 22.85 -3.17 -13.36
CA ASP A 218 22.82 -4.60 -13.70
C ASP A 218 21.43 -5.21 -13.46
N VAL A 219 20.71 -4.79 -12.42
CA VAL A 219 19.29 -5.14 -12.20
C VAL A 219 18.40 -4.71 -13.38
N LEU A 220 18.55 -3.47 -13.87
CA LEU A 220 17.82 -3.01 -15.06
C LEU A 220 18.16 -3.82 -16.31
N VAL A 221 19.42 -4.21 -16.48
CA VAL A 221 19.86 -5.06 -17.60
C VAL A 221 19.17 -6.43 -17.55
N VAL A 222 19.15 -7.12 -16.41
CA VAL A 222 18.48 -8.43 -16.31
C VAL A 222 16.95 -8.33 -16.41
N ALA A 223 16.34 -7.25 -15.91
CA ALA A 223 14.91 -7.01 -16.15
C ALA A 223 14.62 -6.85 -17.65
N LYS A 224 15.42 -6.06 -18.38
CA LYS A 224 15.29 -5.94 -19.83
C LYS A 224 15.53 -7.27 -20.57
N GLN A 225 16.50 -8.08 -20.14
CA GLN A 225 16.74 -9.43 -20.70
C GLN A 225 15.60 -10.41 -20.44
N LYS A 226 14.70 -10.09 -19.50
CA LYS A 226 13.48 -10.86 -19.17
C LYS A 226 12.21 -10.23 -19.75
N ASP A 227 12.35 -9.37 -20.76
CA ASP A 227 11.26 -8.71 -21.50
C ASP A 227 10.29 -7.93 -20.60
N PHE A 228 10.79 -7.28 -19.56
CA PHE A 228 10.01 -6.30 -18.79
C PHE A 228 9.94 -4.95 -19.54
N ASP A 229 8.74 -4.38 -19.62
CA ASP A 229 8.47 -3.12 -20.33
C ASP A 229 8.92 -1.89 -19.53
N VAL A 230 8.84 -1.97 -18.20
CA VAL A 230 9.14 -0.89 -17.26
C VAL A 230 9.67 -1.46 -15.95
N PHE A 231 10.53 -0.68 -15.28
CA PHE A 231 11.05 -0.98 -13.95
C PHE A 231 10.69 0.16 -13.00
N ASN A 232 9.86 -0.15 -12.02
CA ASN A 232 9.35 0.78 -11.02
C ASN A 232 10.16 0.71 -9.73
N ALA A 233 10.31 1.83 -9.03
CA ALA A 233 10.95 1.89 -7.72
C ALA A 233 10.32 3.02 -6.89
N LEU A 234 10.16 2.79 -5.59
CA LEU A 234 9.84 3.82 -4.61
C LEU A 234 11.11 4.59 -4.22
N ASP A 235 10.95 5.79 -3.67
CA ASP A 235 12.01 6.64 -3.11
C ASP A 235 12.44 6.24 -1.67
N VAL A 236 11.94 5.10 -1.17
CA VAL A 236 12.30 4.54 0.13
C VAL A 236 13.76 4.06 0.20
N MET A 237 14.23 3.77 1.42
CA MET A 237 15.61 3.30 1.67
C MET A 237 16.68 4.28 1.14
N GLN A 238 17.64 3.83 0.31
CA GLN A 238 18.60 4.72 -0.38
C GLN A 238 18.33 4.82 -1.89
N ASN A 239 17.12 4.51 -2.35
CA ASN A 239 16.81 4.43 -3.78
C ASN A 239 17.04 5.76 -4.51
N GLU A 240 16.72 6.90 -3.87
CA GLU A 240 16.91 8.25 -4.42
C GLU A 240 18.32 8.48 -5.01
N SER A 241 19.35 7.86 -4.43
CA SER A 241 20.75 7.97 -4.87
C SER A 241 21.02 7.48 -6.30
N PHE A 242 20.18 6.59 -6.85
CA PHE A 242 20.34 6.05 -8.20
C PHE A 242 19.24 6.47 -9.18
N LEU A 243 18.05 6.85 -8.70
CA LEU A 243 16.87 7.10 -9.56
C LEU A 243 17.19 8.07 -10.71
N LYS A 244 17.74 9.24 -10.39
CA LYS A 244 18.06 10.27 -11.39
C LYS A 244 19.14 9.84 -12.38
N GLU A 245 20.22 9.22 -11.90
CA GLU A 245 21.35 8.79 -12.73
C GLU A 245 20.97 7.62 -13.66
N LEU A 246 20.09 6.73 -13.21
CA LEU A 246 19.50 5.66 -14.02
C LEU A 246 18.28 6.10 -14.84
N LYS A 247 17.97 7.40 -14.86
CA LYS A 247 16.90 8.04 -15.66
C LYS A 247 15.47 7.59 -15.31
N PHE A 248 15.22 7.20 -14.07
CA PHE A 248 13.86 7.04 -13.56
C PHE A 248 13.14 8.39 -13.63
N GLY A 249 11.90 8.37 -14.13
CA GLY A 249 10.99 9.51 -14.05
C GLY A 249 10.12 9.40 -12.79
N PRO A 250 9.76 10.51 -12.12
CA PRO A 250 8.77 10.48 -11.06
C PRO A 250 7.41 10.07 -11.62
N GLY A 251 6.70 9.20 -10.91
CA GLY A 251 5.29 8.91 -11.16
C GLY A 251 4.37 10.01 -10.60
N ASP A 252 3.07 9.84 -10.81
CA ASP A 252 2.00 10.66 -10.23
C ASP A 252 1.40 10.05 -8.95
N GLY A 253 1.54 8.74 -8.75
CA GLY A 253 1.11 8.03 -7.55
C GLY A 253 2.01 8.28 -6.33
N GLN A 254 1.38 8.34 -5.15
CA GLN A 254 2.05 8.28 -3.84
C GLN A 254 1.64 6.99 -3.13
N LEU A 255 2.56 6.38 -2.37
CA LEU A 255 2.28 5.21 -1.54
C LEU A 255 2.41 5.59 -0.07
N HIS A 256 1.28 5.62 0.64
CA HIS A 256 1.23 5.99 2.04
C HIS A 256 1.33 4.75 2.94
N TYR A 257 2.13 4.86 4.01
CA TYR A 257 2.37 3.78 4.98
C TYR A 257 1.72 4.13 6.32
N TYR A 258 0.95 3.20 6.87
CA TYR A 258 0.25 3.37 8.14
C TYR A 258 0.51 2.18 9.05
N LEU A 259 0.54 2.44 10.37
CA LEU A 259 0.63 1.39 11.38
C LEU A 259 -0.68 1.38 12.19
N TYR A 260 -1.30 0.21 12.31
CA TYR A 260 -2.48 0.03 13.15
C TYR A 260 -2.08 -0.15 14.62
N ASN A 261 -2.75 0.55 15.53
CA ASN A 261 -2.52 0.48 16.98
C ASN A 261 -1.05 0.70 17.41
N TYR A 262 -0.30 1.52 16.68
CA TYR A 262 1.10 1.81 16.98
C TYR A 262 1.45 3.27 16.65
N ARG A 263 2.11 3.97 17.58
CA ARG A 263 2.43 5.39 17.45
C ARG A 263 3.93 5.62 17.33
N ILE A 264 4.36 6.11 16.16
CA ILE A 264 5.69 6.69 15.94
C ILE A 264 5.73 8.14 16.49
N ARG A 265 6.92 8.61 16.91
CA ARG A 265 7.07 9.94 17.54
C ARG A 265 6.90 11.09 16.55
N ASN A 266 7.44 10.92 15.34
CA ASN A 266 7.41 11.86 14.23
C ASN A 266 7.02 11.09 12.97
N ALA A 267 6.50 11.78 11.95
CA ALA A 267 6.40 11.21 10.61
C ALA A 267 7.79 10.86 10.07
N LEU A 268 7.92 9.71 9.41
CA LEU A 268 9.18 9.25 8.81
C LEU A 268 9.35 9.83 7.41
N LYS A 269 10.61 10.10 7.04
CA LYS A 269 10.98 10.29 5.63
C LYS A 269 10.98 8.93 4.91
N PRO A 270 10.80 8.90 3.57
CA PRO A 270 10.95 7.66 2.79
C PRO A 270 12.29 6.95 3.05
N THR A 271 13.36 7.72 3.24
CA THR A 271 14.71 7.19 3.52
C THR A 271 14.90 6.58 4.91
N GLU A 272 13.93 6.76 5.82
CA GLU A 272 13.89 6.13 7.15
C GLU A 272 13.03 4.84 7.16
N LEU A 273 12.44 4.48 6.02
CA LEU A 273 11.57 3.32 5.82
C LEU A 273 12.32 2.22 5.04
N GLY A 274 12.46 1.06 5.66
CA GLY A 274 13.06 -0.16 5.10
C GLY A 274 12.03 -1.23 4.75
N LEU A 275 10.83 -0.84 4.34
CA LEU A 275 9.72 -1.74 4.01
C LEU A 275 9.26 -1.49 2.58
N VAL A 276 9.06 -2.57 1.83
CA VAL A 276 8.37 -2.58 0.54
C VAL A 276 7.17 -3.51 0.65
N LEU A 277 5.98 -3.00 0.33
CA LEU A 277 4.74 -3.77 0.25
C LEU A 277 4.50 -4.25 -1.19
N LEU A 278 3.79 -5.37 -1.32
CA LEU A 278 3.36 -5.96 -2.60
C LEU A 278 1.95 -5.51 -2.97
#